data_AF-J1ELU8-F1
#
_entry.id   AF-J1ELU8-F1
#
_cell.length_a   1.000
_cell.length_b   1.000
_cell.length_c   1.000
_cell.angle_alpha   90.00
_cell.angle_beta   90.00
_cell.angle_gamma   90.00
#
_symmetry.space_group_name_H-M   'P 1'
#
loop_
_entity.id
_entity.type
_entity.pdbx_description
1 polymer ?
#
loop_
_entity_poly.entity_id
_entity_poly.type
_entity_poly.pdbx_seq_one_letter_code
_entity_poly.pdbx_strand_id
1 'polypeptide(L)'
;MQPSERTLFAQLITDVLAYYRQDASRFVLDLWWGACQPFELSQIRQAMQRHATDPEHGRFAPRVADVVRILAGTAADRAALAWGKTLEAMGSVGAYTDVVFDDPAIHAAVQDLGGWPKVCRTDLKELGYLQHRFCESHRAYTGRGSFDYPRCLGGDRSPDSEYAKVGLPPPRIAFIGNAERARLVYEGGNAAGKTAVRFHSLQALTAAPLAGGGDGDGMPSGAPPATAQPASAEPRHALPIAVRAAQPASPAMDRAALRALASAGPLAAAAPLQRPGALRAATGVRRPAYRPGPAAHPLNTTAERTYHP
;
A
#
# COMPACT_ATOMS: atom_id res chain seq x y z
N MET A 1 7.62 9.10 -20.18
CA MET A 1 7.96 10.04 -21.29
C MET A 1 9.39 9.85 -21.81
N GLN A 2 9.56 9.84 -23.14
CA GLN A 2 10.87 9.70 -23.81
C GLN A 2 11.53 11.07 -24.08
N PRO A 3 12.88 11.19 -24.08
CA PRO A 3 13.57 12.47 -24.36
C PRO A 3 13.21 13.12 -25.70
N SER A 4 12.86 12.31 -26.71
CA SER A 4 12.42 12.78 -28.03
C SER A 4 11.10 13.55 -28.00
N GLU A 5 10.28 13.37 -26.96
CA GLU A 5 8.97 14.01 -26.82
C GLU A 5 9.06 15.40 -26.18
N ARG A 6 10.25 15.85 -25.78
CA ARG A 6 10.46 17.12 -25.07
C ARG A 6 9.96 18.33 -25.84
N THR A 7 10.15 18.37 -27.15
CA THR A 7 9.65 19.47 -27.99
C THR A 7 8.12 19.50 -28.03
N LEU A 8 7.48 18.34 -28.20
CA LEU A 8 6.02 18.23 -28.21
C LEU A 8 5.41 18.57 -26.85
N PHE A 9 6.07 18.17 -25.76
CA PHE A 9 5.70 18.54 -24.40
C PHE A 9 5.82 20.05 -24.19
N ALA A 10 6.95 20.65 -24.57
CA ALA A 10 7.16 22.09 -24.43
C ALA A 10 6.10 22.89 -25.20
N GLN A 11 5.77 22.48 -26.42
CA GLN A 11 4.70 23.08 -27.21
C GLN A 11 3.36 23.00 -26.47
N LEU A 12 2.99 21.82 -25.95
CA LEU A 12 1.75 21.62 -25.19
C LEU A 12 1.66 22.54 -23.97
N ILE A 13 2.73 22.63 -23.16
CA ILE A 13 2.75 23.50 -21.97
C ILE A 13 2.64 24.96 -22.36
N THR A 14 3.35 25.39 -23.40
CA THR A 14 3.26 26.76 -23.92
C THR A 14 1.85 27.09 -24.40
N ASP A 15 1.21 26.20 -25.17
CA ASP A 15 -0.15 26.40 -25.67
C ASP A 15 -1.17 26.50 -24.53
N VAL A 16 -1.04 25.67 -23.50
CA VAL A 16 -1.92 25.71 -22.32
C VAL A 16 -1.70 26.98 -21.51
N LEU A 17 -0.45 27.37 -21.24
CA LEU A 17 -0.18 28.61 -20.48
C LEU A 17 -0.57 29.87 -21.25
N ALA A 18 -0.46 29.86 -22.59
CA ALA A 18 -0.92 30.93 -23.45
C ALA A 18 -2.44 31.14 -23.35
N TYR A 19 -3.23 30.07 -23.22
CA TYR A 19 -4.67 30.18 -22.96
C TYR A 19 -4.97 30.99 -21.69
N TYR A 20 -4.13 30.85 -20.65
CA TYR A 20 -4.21 31.61 -19.41
C TYR A 20 -3.43 32.93 -19.43
N ARG A 21 -2.92 33.36 -20.60
CA ARG A 21 -2.09 34.56 -20.78
C ARG A 21 -0.84 34.58 -19.90
N GLN A 22 -0.22 33.41 -19.69
CA GLN A 22 1.05 33.27 -18.99
C GLN A 22 2.17 32.87 -19.94
N ASP A 23 3.33 33.46 -19.75
CA ASP A 23 4.52 33.12 -20.53
C ASP A 23 5.23 31.89 -19.95
N ALA A 24 5.52 30.93 -20.81
CA ALA A 24 6.31 29.76 -20.47
C ALA A 24 7.81 30.08 -20.61
N SER A 25 8.46 30.51 -19.52
CA SER A 25 9.91 30.65 -19.53
C SER A 25 10.60 29.30 -19.66
N ARG A 26 11.85 29.29 -20.15
CA ARG A 26 12.65 28.05 -20.24
C ARG A 26 12.75 27.32 -18.90
N PHE A 27 12.89 28.06 -17.81
CA PHE A 27 12.90 27.51 -16.45
C PHE A 27 11.59 26.79 -16.11
N VAL A 28 10.44 27.38 -16.45
CA VAL A 28 9.12 26.76 -16.24
C VAL A 28 9.01 25.46 -17.03
N LEU A 29 9.39 25.46 -18.31
CA LEU A 29 9.37 24.26 -19.15
C LEU A 29 10.27 23.13 -18.61
N ASP A 30 11.45 23.47 -18.10
CA ASP A 30 12.37 22.51 -17.50
C ASP A 30 11.82 21.94 -16.17
N LEU A 31 11.18 22.78 -15.35
CA LEU A 31 10.50 22.35 -14.12
C LEU A 31 9.34 21.39 -14.42
N TRP A 32 8.50 21.73 -15.39
CA TRP A 32 7.40 20.89 -15.87
C TRP A 32 7.90 19.55 -16.42
N TRP A 33 8.96 19.58 -17.21
CA TRP A 33 9.57 18.36 -17.76
C TRP A 33 10.06 17.42 -16.66
N GLY A 34 10.77 17.95 -15.66
CA GLY A 34 11.28 17.16 -14.54
C GLY A 34 10.17 16.49 -13.72
N ALA A 35 9.10 17.22 -13.43
CA ALA A 35 7.99 16.69 -12.63
C ALA A 35 7.11 15.69 -13.40
N CYS A 36 6.97 15.86 -14.72
CA CYS A 36 6.11 15.01 -15.54
C CYS A 36 6.83 13.80 -16.16
N GLN A 37 8.14 13.66 -15.96
CA GLN A 37 8.97 12.58 -16.53
C GLN A 37 8.44 11.15 -16.28
N PRO A 38 7.85 10.82 -15.11
CA PRO A 38 7.28 9.49 -14.84
C PRO A 38 6.01 9.17 -15.63
N PHE A 39 5.35 10.17 -16.21
CA PHE A 39 4.06 10.02 -16.88
C PHE A 39 4.20 10.01 -18.41
N GLU A 40 3.17 9.56 -19.10
CA GLU A 40 3.12 9.58 -20.57
C GLU A 40 2.52 10.89 -21.10
N LEU A 41 2.97 11.37 -22.27
CA LEU A 41 2.51 12.64 -22.85
C LEU A 41 0.99 12.67 -23.10
N SER A 42 0.42 11.52 -23.47
CA SER A 42 -1.03 11.35 -23.65
C SER A 42 -1.80 11.56 -22.35
N GLN A 43 -1.28 11.07 -21.22
CA GLN A 43 -1.88 11.24 -19.90
C GLN A 43 -1.82 12.71 -19.47
N ILE A 44 -0.69 13.38 -19.70
CA ILE A 44 -0.51 14.80 -19.37
C ILE A 44 -1.52 15.65 -20.16
N ARG A 45 -1.71 15.38 -21.46
CA ARG A 45 -2.72 16.06 -22.29
C ARG A 45 -4.13 15.89 -21.72
N GLN A 46 -4.51 14.68 -21.33
CA GLN A 46 -5.82 14.43 -20.73
C GLN A 46 -5.97 15.13 -19.38
N ALA A 47 -4.92 15.15 -18.56
CA ALA A 47 -4.94 15.84 -17.27
C ALA A 47 -5.09 17.36 -17.42
N MET A 48 -4.42 17.96 -18.40
CA MET A 48 -4.59 19.38 -18.74
C MET A 48 -6.00 19.69 -19.21
N GLN A 49 -6.58 18.85 -20.06
CA GLN A 49 -7.98 19.01 -20.50
C GLN A 49 -8.94 18.92 -19.32
N ARG A 50 -8.76 17.94 -18.42
CA ARG A 50 -9.56 17.82 -17.20
C ARG A 50 -9.47 19.06 -16.32
N HIS A 51 -8.26 19.60 -16.11
CA HIS A 51 -8.05 20.83 -15.35
C HIS A 51 -8.78 22.02 -15.99
N ALA A 52 -8.66 22.20 -17.31
CA ALA A 52 -9.32 23.30 -18.01
C ALA A 52 -10.85 23.23 -17.94
N THR A 53 -11.41 22.02 -17.82
CA THR A 53 -12.86 21.80 -17.68
C THR A 53 -13.35 21.74 -16.23
N ASP A 54 -12.47 21.83 -15.24
CA ASP A 54 -12.83 21.84 -13.81
C ASP A 54 -13.41 23.23 -13.43
N PRO A 55 -14.69 23.34 -13.02
CA PRO A 55 -15.30 24.62 -12.68
C PRO A 55 -14.63 25.35 -11.51
N GLU A 56 -14.04 24.61 -10.56
CA GLU A 56 -13.46 25.16 -9.33
C GLU A 56 -12.00 25.56 -9.54
N HIS A 57 -11.19 24.67 -10.14
CA HIS A 57 -9.75 24.86 -10.29
C HIS A 57 -9.34 25.40 -11.67
N GLY A 58 -10.15 25.17 -12.70
CA GLY A 58 -9.84 25.50 -14.09
C GLY A 58 -9.84 27.00 -14.40
N ARG A 59 -10.34 27.83 -13.49
CA ARG A 59 -10.29 29.30 -13.58
C ARG A 59 -8.87 29.87 -13.46
N PHE A 60 -7.93 29.10 -12.91
CA PHE A 60 -6.54 29.50 -12.75
C PHE A 60 -5.62 28.64 -13.62
N ALA A 61 -4.49 29.23 -14.02
CA ALA A 61 -3.45 28.51 -14.76
C ALA A 61 -3.02 27.26 -13.97
N PRO A 62 -2.93 26.09 -14.64
CA PRO A 62 -2.54 24.84 -13.99
C PRO A 62 -1.13 24.99 -13.44
N ARG A 63 -0.94 24.59 -12.17
CA ARG A 63 0.39 24.40 -11.61
C ARG A 63 0.83 22.96 -11.87
N VAL A 64 2.14 22.73 -11.83
CA VAL A 64 2.71 21.37 -11.91
C VAL A 64 2.04 20.44 -10.90
N ALA A 65 1.81 20.93 -9.68
CA ALA A 65 1.15 20.18 -8.61
C ALA A 65 -0.30 19.78 -8.94
N ASP A 66 -1.06 20.62 -9.66
CA ASP A 66 -2.44 20.32 -10.03
C ASP A 66 -2.51 19.18 -11.05
N VAL A 67 -1.61 19.21 -12.04
CA VAL A 67 -1.54 18.17 -13.06
C VAL A 67 -1.04 16.87 -12.47
N VAL A 68 0.00 16.91 -11.62
CA VAL A 68 0.47 15.73 -10.88
C VAL A 68 -0.65 15.16 -9.99
N ARG A 69 -1.47 16.02 -9.37
CA ARG A 69 -2.64 15.60 -8.57
C ARG A 69 -3.70 14.89 -9.42
N ILE A 70 -3.98 15.36 -10.63
CA ILE A 70 -4.92 14.71 -11.56
C ILE A 70 -4.35 13.38 -12.08
N LEU A 71 -3.05 13.33 -12.36
CA LEU A 71 -2.37 12.15 -12.92
C LEU A 71 -2.18 11.03 -11.89
N ALA A 72 -1.70 11.36 -10.69
CA ALA A 72 -1.42 10.38 -9.63
C ALA A 72 -2.64 10.05 -8.76
N GLY A 73 -3.74 10.81 -8.92
CA GLY A 73 -4.85 10.85 -7.97
C GLY A 73 -4.47 11.60 -6.69
N THR A 74 -5.48 12.08 -5.93
CA THR A 74 -5.19 12.70 -4.65
C THR A 74 -4.77 11.63 -3.63
N ALA A 75 -3.98 12.00 -2.62
CA ALA A 75 -3.72 11.11 -1.49
C ALA A 75 -5.02 10.71 -0.78
N ALA A 76 -6.06 11.56 -0.86
CA ALA A 76 -7.38 11.26 -0.33
C ALA A 76 -8.10 10.14 -1.10
N ASP A 77 -8.04 10.14 -2.43
CA ASP A 77 -8.65 9.12 -3.27
C ASP A 77 -7.96 7.77 -3.07
N ARG A 78 -6.62 7.77 -3.01
CA ARG A 78 -5.84 6.55 -2.72
C ARG A 78 -6.18 5.97 -1.35
N ALA A 79 -6.29 6.83 -0.33
CA ALA A 79 -6.69 6.41 1.00
C ALA A 79 -8.12 5.84 1.05
N ALA A 80 -9.06 6.42 0.29
CA ALA A 80 -10.42 5.92 0.20
C ALA A 80 -10.49 4.54 -0.50
N LEU A 81 -9.74 4.35 -1.58
CA LEU A 81 -9.64 3.05 -2.26
C LEU A 81 -8.95 1.99 -1.37
N ALA A 82 -7.90 2.38 -0.66
CA ALA A 82 -7.21 1.53 0.31
C ALA A 82 -8.15 1.12 1.46
N TRP A 83 -9.01 2.03 1.93
CA TRP A 83 -10.03 1.73 2.92
C TRP A 83 -11.07 0.73 2.37
N GLY A 84 -11.54 0.92 1.14
CA GLY A 84 -12.46 -0.02 0.49
C GLY A 84 -11.91 -1.44 0.45
N LYS A 85 -10.64 -1.60 0.05
CA LYS A 85 -9.92 -2.88 0.06
C LYS A 85 -9.78 -3.46 1.47
N THR A 86 -9.50 -2.62 2.46
CA THR A 86 -9.39 -3.02 3.86
C THR A 86 -10.74 -3.51 4.39
N LEU A 87 -11.82 -2.80 4.11
CA LEU A 87 -13.17 -3.15 4.53
C LEU A 87 -13.66 -4.46 3.90
N GLU A 88 -13.39 -4.67 2.62
CA GLU A 88 -13.70 -5.94 1.94
C GLU A 88 -12.92 -7.11 2.55
N ALA A 89 -11.64 -6.91 2.86
CA ALA A 89 -10.83 -7.91 3.54
C ALA A 89 -11.32 -8.21 4.97
N MET A 90 -11.80 -7.19 5.70
CA MET A 90 -12.38 -7.38 7.04
C MET A 90 -13.58 -8.32 6.98
N GLY A 91 -14.46 -8.15 5.97
CA GLY A 91 -15.65 -8.97 5.81
C GLY A 91 -15.39 -10.37 5.24
N SER A 92 -14.39 -10.53 4.38
CA SER A 92 -14.11 -11.80 3.69
C SER A 92 -13.11 -12.71 4.42
N VAL A 93 -12.06 -12.13 5.01
CA VAL A 93 -10.98 -12.87 5.69
C VAL A 93 -11.17 -12.94 7.20
N GLY A 94 -11.59 -11.83 7.81
CA GLY A 94 -11.86 -11.73 9.24
C GLY A 94 -10.61 -11.60 10.15
N ALA A 95 -10.86 -11.50 11.46
CA ALA A 95 -9.88 -11.11 12.47
C ALA A 95 -8.84 -12.19 12.86
N TYR A 96 -9.08 -13.46 12.51
CA TYR A 96 -8.30 -14.61 12.99
C TYR A 96 -7.19 -15.05 12.03
N THR A 97 -7.18 -14.49 10.82
CA THR A 97 -6.24 -14.86 9.77
C THR A 97 -5.23 -13.74 9.58
N ASP A 98 -4.00 -14.11 9.31
CA ASP A 98 -2.94 -13.17 8.95
C ASP A 98 -3.16 -12.61 7.56
N VAL A 99 -2.99 -11.30 7.42
CA VAL A 99 -3.22 -10.61 6.16
C VAL A 99 -2.02 -9.80 5.71
N VAL A 100 -1.79 -9.82 4.40
CA VAL A 100 -0.77 -9.00 3.74
C VAL A 100 -1.42 -8.32 2.54
N PHE A 101 -1.43 -6.99 2.57
CA PHE A 101 -1.90 -6.14 1.47
C PHE A 101 -0.80 -5.86 0.43
N ASP A 102 -1.21 -5.50 -0.78
CA ASP A 102 -0.34 -5.03 -1.86
C ASP A 102 0.18 -3.58 -1.71
N ASP A 103 -0.21 -2.91 -0.62
CA ASP A 103 0.18 -1.55 -0.25
C ASP A 103 0.77 -1.52 1.18
N PRO A 104 2.05 -1.13 1.35
CA PRO A 104 2.66 -1.03 2.68
C PRO A 104 2.04 0.07 3.55
N ALA A 105 1.45 1.12 2.96
CA ALA A 105 0.80 2.18 3.72
C ALA A 105 -0.45 1.68 4.46
N ILE A 106 -1.12 0.65 3.95
CA ILE A 106 -2.25 -0.02 4.64
C ILE A 106 -1.75 -0.69 5.92
N HIS A 107 -0.61 -1.39 5.86
CA HIS A 107 -0.03 -2.06 7.03
C HIS A 107 0.33 -1.08 8.13
N ALA A 108 0.98 0.03 7.77
CA ALA A 108 1.31 1.09 8.71
C ALA A 108 0.05 1.73 9.32
N ALA A 109 -0.97 2.01 8.51
CA ALA A 109 -2.22 2.61 8.98
C ALA A 109 -3.02 1.67 9.90
N VAL A 110 -3.13 0.39 9.56
CA VAL A 110 -3.79 -0.62 10.41
C VAL A 110 -3.03 -0.78 11.74
N GLN A 111 -1.70 -0.78 11.71
CA GLN A 111 -0.90 -0.85 12.93
C GLN A 111 -1.16 0.34 13.86
N ASP A 112 -1.28 1.57 13.32
CA ASP A 112 -1.60 2.78 14.09
C ASP A 112 -3.01 2.74 14.71
N LEU A 113 -3.94 2.02 14.09
CA LEU A 113 -5.31 1.82 14.56
C LEU A 113 -5.44 0.72 15.64
N GLY A 114 -4.32 0.11 16.05
CA GLY A 114 -4.31 -0.96 17.04
C GLY A 114 -4.27 -2.37 16.45
N GLY A 115 -3.95 -2.50 15.17
CA GLY A 115 -3.73 -3.77 14.50
C GLY A 115 -4.99 -4.38 13.88
N TRP A 116 -4.78 -5.45 13.10
CA TRP A 116 -5.83 -6.08 12.30
C TRP A 116 -7.02 -6.61 13.10
N PRO A 117 -6.83 -7.30 14.24
CA PRO A 117 -7.96 -7.81 15.01
C PRO A 117 -8.83 -6.70 15.60
N LYS A 118 -8.22 -5.58 16.02
CA LYS A 118 -8.96 -4.43 16.55
C LYS A 118 -9.79 -3.76 15.45
N VAL A 119 -9.20 -3.57 14.28
CA VAL A 119 -9.89 -3.04 13.10
C VAL A 119 -11.07 -3.94 12.71
N CYS A 120 -10.87 -5.25 12.62
CA CYS A 120 -11.93 -6.21 12.26
C CYS A 120 -13.09 -6.29 13.25
N ARG A 121 -12.83 -6.06 14.55
CA ARG A 121 -13.83 -6.15 15.62
C ARG A 121 -14.48 -4.82 15.98
N THR A 122 -14.20 -3.78 15.21
CA THR A 122 -14.82 -2.47 15.46
C THR A 122 -16.31 -2.51 15.13
N ASP A 123 -17.14 -1.93 16.00
CA ASP A 123 -18.58 -1.88 15.80
C ASP A 123 -18.93 -1.09 14.53
N LEU A 124 -20.01 -1.49 13.84
CA LEU A 124 -20.49 -0.79 12.63
C LEU A 124 -20.77 0.70 12.87
N LYS A 125 -21.23 1.06 14.07
CA LYS A 125 -21.51 2.45 14.45
C LYS A 125 -20.24 3.33 14.49
N GLU A 126 -19.08 2.73 14.75
CA GLU A 126 -17.78 3.42 14.84
C GLU A 126 -17.00 3.37 13.52
N LEU A 127 -17.52 2.64 12.52
CA LEU A 127 -16.84 2.39 11.25
C LEU A 127 -16.53 3.67 10.47
N GLY A 128 -17.40 4.68 10.54
CA GLY A 128 -17.15 5.98 9.90
C GLY A 128 -15.98 6.74 10.54
N TYR A 129 -15.85 6.67 11.87
CA TYR A 129 -14.71 7.27 12.57
C TYR A 129 -13.42 6.50 12.30
N LEU A 130 -13.51 5.16 12.29
CA LEU A 130 -12.38 4.29 11.95
C LEU A 130 -11.89 4.56 10.52
N GLN A 131 -12.80 4.66 9.55
CA GLN A 131 -12.50 5.03 8.17
C GLN A 131 -11.75 6.37 8.09
N HIS A 132 -12.23 7.38 8.82
CA HIS A 132 -11.61 8.70 8.83
C HIS A 132 -10.16 8.62 9.35
N ARG A 133 -9.96 7.98 10.51
CA ARG A 133 -8.65 7.79 11.13
C ARG A 133 -7.69 6.98 10.24
N PHE A 134 -8.21 5.92 9.60
CA PHE A 134 -7.47 5.15 8.62
C PHE A 134 -7.03 6.02 7.45
N CYS A 135 -7.96 6.78 6.86
CA CYS A 135 -7.65 7.62 5.70
C CYS A 135 -6.62 8.71 6.04
N GLU A 136 -6.69 9.32 7.23
CA GLU A 136 -5.70 10.30 7.69
C GLU A 136 -4.31 9.67 7.85
N SER A 137 -4.24 8.51 8.50
CA SER A 137 -2.98 7.79 8.71
C SER A 137 -2.37 7.33 7.37
N HIS A 138 -3.17 6.74 6.47
CA HIS A 138 -2.72 6.29 5.14
C HIS A 138 -2.19 7.46 4.29
N ARG A 139 -2.85 8.62 4.32
CA ARG A 139 -2.38 9.84 3.63
C ARG A 139 -1.00 10.26 4.12
N ALA A 140 -0.74 10.19 5.42
CA ALA A 140 0.55 10.56 6.00
C ALA A 140 1.69 9.66 5.50
N TYR A 141 1.47 8.35 5.38
CA TYR A 141 2.48 7.41 4.86
C TYR A 141 2.71 7.56 3.36
N THR A 142 1.61 7.70 2.61
CA THR A 142 1.69 7.94 1.17
C THR A 142 2.49 9.21 0.85
N GLY A 143 2.40 10.25 1.69
CA GLY A 143 3.17 11.48 1.51
C GLY A 143 4.66 11.37 1.84
N ARG A 144 5.06 10.45 2.74
CA ARG A 144 6.49 10.25 3.12
C ARG A 144 7.27 9.41 2.12
N GLY A 145 6.61 8.52 1.38
CA GLY A 145 7.26 7.62 0.41
C GLY A 145 7.95 6.41 1.05
N SER A 146 8.95 6.62 1.92
CA SER A 146 9.66 5.55 2.64
C SER A 146 9.34 5.61 4.14
N PHE A 147 8.98 4.47 4.73
CA PHE A 147 8.60 4.34 6.14
C PHE A 147 8.67 2.87 6.58
N ASP A 148 8.78 2.66 7.89
CA ASP A 148 8.70 1.33 8.49
C ASP A 148 7.25 0.85 8.60
N TYR A 149 7.03 -0.44 8.34
CA TYR A 149 5.71 -1.08 8.44
C TYR A 149 5.87 -2.56 8.82
N PRO A 150 4.84 -3.17 9.46
CA PRO A 150 4.89 -4.60 9.75
C PRO A 150 4.77 -5.41 8.45
N ARG A 151 5.61 -6.45 8.30
CA ARG A 151 5.58 -7.35 7.12
C ARG A 151 4.25 -8.06 6.90
N CYS A 152 3.51 -8.28 7.98
CA CYS A 152 2.26 -9.00 7.99
C CYS A 152 1.42 -8.46 9.13
N LEU A 153 0.14 -8.30 8.90
CA LEU A 153 -0.80 -7.95 9.95
C LEU A 153 -1.28 -9.26 10.59
N GLY A 154 -0.80 -9.52 11.80
CA GLY A 154 -1.14 -10.73 12.54
C GLY A 154 -2.62 -10.75 12.92
N GLY A 155 -3.30 -11.85 12.62
CA GLY A 155 -4.61 -12.16 13.17
C GLY A 155 -4.52 -12.47 14.67
N ASP A 156 -5.67 -12.47 15.35
CA ASP A 156 -5.75 -12.85 16.75
C ASP A 156 -5.73 -14.38 16.88
N ARG A 157 -4.53 -14.94 16.71
CA ARG A 157 -4.27 -16.38 16.69
C ARG A 157 -3.07 -16.73 17.56
N SER A 158 -2.92 -18.02 17.84
CA SER A 158 -1.74 -18.53 18.55
C SER A 158 -0.45 -18.25 17.76
N PRO A 159 0.68 -17.93 18.44
CA PRO A 159 1.96 -17.70 17.78
C PRO A 159 2.42 -18.89 16.94
N ASP A 160 3.16 -18.64 15.86
CA ASP A 160 3.71 -19.67 14.97
C ASP A 160 4.59 -20.71 15.70
N SER A 161 5.25 -20.30 16.78
CA SER A 161 6.05 -21.19 17.62
C SER A 161 5.23 -22.29 18.28
N GLU A 162 3.96 -22.05 18.59
CA GLU A 162 3.08 -23.06 19.18
C GLU A 162 2.65 -24.09 18.12
N TYR A 163 2.34 -23.66 16.89
CA TYR A 163 2.06 -24.57 15.78
C TYR A 163 3.27 -25.47 15.46
N ALA A 164 4.48 -24.88 15.44
CA ALA A 164 5.71 -25.62 15.22
C ALA A 164 6.00 -26.66 16.31
N LYS A 165 5.71 -26.35 17.58
CA LYS A 165 5.85 -27.30 18.71
C LYS A 165 4.87 -28.47 18.62
N VAL A 166 3.66 -28.23 18.15
CA VAL A 166 2.61 -29.26 18.03
C VAL A 166 2.68 -29.99 16.66
N GLY A 167 3.58 -29.57 15.77
CA GLY A 167 3.77 -30.18 14.44
C GLY A 167 2.63 -29.89 13.46
N LEU A 168 1.80 -28.88 13.71
CA LEU A 168 0.76 -28.45 12.78
C LEU A 168 1.36 -27.51 11.72
N PRO A 169 0.84 -27.55 10.48
CA PRO A 169 1.24 -26.61 9.45
C PRO A 169 0.92 -25.18 9.89
N PRO A 170 1.80 -24.20 9.58
CA PRO A 170 1.54 -22.81 9.90
C PRO A 170 0.24 -22.34 9.24
N PRO A 171 -0.49 -21.42 9.88
CA PRO A 171 -1.75 -20.93 9.37
C PRO A 171 -1.56 -20.21 8.02
N ARG A 172 -2.60 -20.27 7.18
CA ARG A 172 -2.56 -19.67 5.85
C ARG A 172 -2.57 -18.15 5.97
N ILE A 173 -1.65 -17.49 5.27
CA ILE A 173 -1.61 -16.03 5.13
C ILE A 173 -2.46 -15.64 3.91
N ALA A 174 -3.34 -14.65 4.06
CA ALA A 174 -4.14 -14.12 2.98
C ALA A 174 -3.44 -12.93 2.31
N PHE A 175 -3.13 -13.07 1.02
CA PHE A 175 -2.66 -11.95 0.18
C PHE A 175 -3.85 -11.21 -0.42
N ILE A 176 -3.92 -9.90 -0.17
CA ILE A 176 -5.05 -9.06 -0.58
C ILE A 176 -4.63 -8.10 -1.69
N GLY A 177 -5.34 -8.14 -2.81
CA GLY A 177 -5.06 -7.34 -4.00
C GLY A 177 -4.08 -8.04 -4.95
N ASN A 178 -3.07 -7.32 -5.44
CA ASN A 178 -2.06 -7.91 -6.32
C ASN A 178 -1.09 -8.80 -5.53
N ALA A 179 -1.10 -10.10 -5.82
CA ALA A 179 -0.31 -11.10 -5.09
C ALA A 179 1.22 -10.88 -5.17
N GLU A 180 1.75 -10.47 -6.32
CA GLU A 180 3.20 -10.21 -6.47
C GLU A 180 3.63 -9.00 -5.64
N ARG A 181 2.81 -7.94 -5.65
CA ARG A 181 3.07 -6.75 -4.84
C ARG A 181 2.96 -7.05 -3.35
N ALA A 182 1.96 -7.82 -2.95
CA ALA A 182 1.79 -8.22 -1.56
C ALA A 182 2.98 -9.07 -1.07
N ARG A 183 3.53 -9.94 -1.93
CA ARG A 183 4.76 -10.66 -1.64
C ARG A 183 5.96 -9.72 -1.42
N LEU A 184 6.15 -8.72 -2.28
CA LEU A 184 7.21 -7.73 -2.11
C LEU A 184 7.06 -6.93 -0.81
N VAL A 185 5.83 -6.59 -0.42
CA VAL A 185 5.53 -5.93 0.86
C VAL A 185 5.89 -6.85 2.03
N TYR A 186 5.58 -8.14 1.96
CA TYR A 186 5.97 -9.10 2.98
C TYR A 186 7.50 -9.22 3.12
N GLU A 187 8.21 -9.31 1.99
CA GLU A 187 9.67 -9.42 1.97
C GLU A 187 10.37 -8.13 2.46
N GLY A 188 9.79 -6.96 2.18
CA GLY A 188 10.34 -5.66 2.56
C GLY A 188 9.93 -5.14 3.94
N GLY A 189 8.94 -5.75 4.60
CA GLY A 189 8.43 -5.29 5.89
C GLY A 189 9.24 -5.77 7.08
N ASN A 190 9.11 -5.07 8.21
CA ASN A 190 9.79 -5.41 9.45
C ASN A 190 9.05 -6.52 10.21
N ALA A 191 9.79 -7.51 10.72
CA ALA A 191 9.27 -8.59 11.56
C ALA A 191 8.90 -8.13 12.98
N ALA A 192 9.60 -7.12 13.51
CA ALA A 192 9.42 -6.62 14.87
C ALA A 192 8.33 -5.52 14.98
N GLY A 193 7.59 -5.28 13.90
CA GLY A 193 6.58 -4.22 13.82
C GLY A 193 7.14 -2.88 13.33
N LYS A 194 6.31 -1.85 13.44
CA LYS A 194 6.59 -0.51 12.90
C LYS A 194 7.53 0.34 13.75
N THR A 195 7.41 0.26 15.07
CA THR A 195 8.20 1.06 16.02
C THR A 195 9.07 0.14 16.85
N ALA A 196 10.38 0.41 16.90
CA ALA A 196 11.30 -0.34 17.75
C ALA A 196 11.08 0.02 19.23
N VAL A 197 10.30 -0.79 19.94
CA VAL A 197 10.14 -0.69 21.39
C VAL A 197 11.20 -1.58 22.05
N ARG A 198 12.12 -0.96 22.80
CA ARG A 198 13.17 -1.67 23.54
C ARG A 198 12.83 -1.70 25.02
N PHE A 199 12.80 -2.89 25.59
CA PHE A 199 12.67 -3.08 27.03
C PHE A 199 14.08 -3.24 27.61
N HIS A 200 14.41 -2.43 28.60
CA HIS A 200 15.65 -2.55 29.36
C HIS A 200 15.30 -3.02 30.76
N SER A 201 16.00 -4.04 31.27
CA SER A 201 15.91 -4.37 32.70
C SER A 201 16.63 -3.29 33.49
N LEU A 202 16.14 -2.95 34.69
CA LEU A 202 16.80 -1.99 35.57
C LEU A 202 18.26 -2.39 35.85
N GLN A 203 18.53 -3.69 35.99
CA GLN A 203 19.89 -4.22 36.15
C GLN A 203 20.81 -3.91 34.95
N ALA A 204 20.29 -3.97 33.72
CA ALA A 204 21.06 -3.64 32.53
C ALA A 204 21.35 -2.14 32.39
N LEU A 205 20.57 -1.27 33.04
CA LEU A 205 20.81 0.18 33.08
C LEU A 205 21.83 0.57 34.16
N THR A 206 21.85 -0.18 35.27
CA THR A 206 22.76 0.09 36.41
C THR A 206 24.14 -0.53 36.25
N ALA A 207 24.33 -1.46 35.31
CA ALA A 207 25.61 -2.16 35.08
C ALA A 207 26.58 -1.43 34.13
N ALA A 208 26.36 -0.14 33.83
CA ALA A 208 27.34 0.68 33.12
C ALA A 208 28.54 1.03 34.04
N PRO A 209 29.78 1.02 33.54
CA PRO A 209 30.96 0.74 34.36
C PRO A 209 31.37 1.94 35.22
N LEU A 210 31.39 1.74 36.53
CA LEU A 210 32.25 2.52 37.42
C LEU A 210 33.70 2.10 37.15
N ALA A 211 34.35 2.78 36.21
CA ALA A 211 35.80 2.71 36.04
C ALA A 211 36.36 4.14 36.00
N GLY A 212 36.98 4.56 37.11
CA GLY A 212 37.82 5.76 37.17
C GLY A 212 38.01 6.31 38.58
N GLY A 213 39.02 5.80 39.30
CA GLY A 213 39.58 6.44 40.50
C GLY A 213 40.07 5.44 41.54
N GLY A 214 41.36 5.07 41.48
CA GLY A 214 42.03 4.26 42.49
C GLY A 214 42.39 5.07 43.74
N ASP A 215 42.55 4.38 44.87
CA ASP A 215 43.77 4.34 45.69
C ASP A 215 43.54 3.60 47.02
N GLY A 216 44.48 2.72 47.37
CA GLY A 216 45.02 2.58 48.73
C GLY A 216 44.26 1.78 49.81
N ASP A 217 44.82 0.58 50.10
CA ASP A 217 45.07 -0.03 51.42
C ASP A 217 43.94 -0.66 52.26
N GLY A 218 44.21 -1.91 52.70
CA GLY A 218 43.73 -2.46 53.97
C GLY A 218 43.13 -3.88 53.94
N MET A 219 43.97 -4.91 54.10
CA MET A 219 43.60 -6.20 54.72
C MET A 219 43.78 -6.07 56.27
N PRO A 220 43.24 -6.96 57.17
CA PRO A 220 42.94 -8.37 56.93
C PRO A 220 41.69 -9.01 57.63
N SER A 221 41.44 -10.26 57.24
CA SER A 221 41.03 -11.42 58.07
C SER A 221 39.55 -11.65 58.46
N GLY A 222 39.01 -12.80 58.00
CA GLY A 222 37.82 -13.47 58.58
C GLY A 222 37.16 -14.50 57.64
N ALA A 223 37.53 -15.78 57.76
CA ALA A 223 36.78 -16.93 57.21
C ALA A 223 35.68 -17.39 58.21
N PRO A 224 34.82 -18.43 57.98
CA PRO A 224 34.49 -19.29 56.82
C PRO A 224 32.92 -19.42 56.64
N PRO A 225 32.27 -20.47 56.04
CA PRO A 225 32.78 -21.65 55.33
C PRO A 225 32.17 -21.94 53.96
N ALA A 226 32.82 -22.93 53.35
CA ALA A 226 32.57 -23.55 52.06
C ALA A 226 31.28 -24.38 52.01
N THR A 227 30.61 -24.34 50.86
CA THR A 227 29.82 -25.47 50.36
C THR A 227 29.89 -25.55 48.84
N ALA A 228 30.63 -26.55 48.37
CA ALA A 228 30.44 -27.37 47.16
C ALA A 228 30.07 -26.71 45.81
N GLN A 229 31.07 -26.57 44.95
CA GLN A 229 31.02 -27.03 43.55
C GLN A 229 31.61 -28.45 43.50
N PRO A 230 31.20 -29.34 42.57
CA PRO A 230 31.70 -29.33 41.18
C PRO A 230 30.59 -29.77 40.17
N ALA A 231 30.70 -29.86 38.85
CA ALA A 231 31.75 -29.82 37.82
C ALA A 231 31.02 -29.40 36.50
N SER A 232 31.47 -28.39 35.77
CA SER A 232 32.35 -28.49 34.59
C SER A 232 31.78 -29.27 33.39
N ALA A 233 31.38 -28.54 32.36
CA ALA A 233 31.57 -28.91 30.95
C ALA A 233 31.52 -27.64 30.06
N GLU A 234 32.62 -26.89 30.06
CA GLU A 234 33.04 -26.01 28.97
C GLU A 234 33.83 -26.83 27.93
N PRO A 235 34.32 -26.28 26.79
CA PRO A 235 33.97 -25.04 26.07
C PRO A 235 33.86 -25.29 24.54
N ARG A 236 33.61 -24.26 23.72
CA ARG A 236 34.51 -23.87 22.60
C ARG A 236 34.26 -22.40 22.17
N HIS A 237 35.25 -21.58 22.46
CA HIS A 237 35.48 -20.23 21.93
C HIS A 237 35.71 -20.21 20.41
N ALA A 238 35.33 -19.10 19.76
CA ALA A 238 36.19 -18.21 18.94
C ALA A 238 35.31 -17.31 18.04
N LEU A 239 35.07 -16.06 18.43
CA LEU A 239 35.69 -14.80 17.93
C LEU A 239 34.91 -14.10 16.81
N PRO A 240 34.96 -12.75 16.74
CA PRO A 240 34.04 -11.92 15.98
C PRO A 240 34.53 -11.67 14.55
N ILE A 241 33.64 -11.71 13.55
CA ILE A 241 33.97 -11.33 12.18
C ILE A 241 33.34 -9.97 11.87
N ALA A 242 34.22 -9.06 11.45
CA ALA A 242 33.98 -7.70 11.03
C ALA A 242 32.94 -7.57 9.91
N VAL A 243 32.08 -6.56 10.03
CA VAL A 243 31.21 -6.07 8.96
C VAL A 243 32.09 -5.44 7.88
N ARG A 244 32.38 -6.21 6.83
CA ARG A 244 33.02 -5.75 5.60
C ARG A 244 31.93 -5.39 4.60
N ALA A 245 31.91 -4.12 4.20
CA ALA A 245 31.12 -3.64 3.06
C ALA A 245 31.41 -4.49 1.82
N ALA A 246 30.35 -5.05 1.22
CA ALA A 246 30.43 -5.76 -0.05
C ALA A 246 29.18 -5.47 -0.90
N GLN A 247 29.39 -4.63 -1.91
CA GLN A 247 28.71 -4.67 -3.21
C GLN A 247 29.82 -4.52 -4.27
N PRO A 248 29.66 -4.98 -5.54
CA PRO A 248 28.54 -5.73 -6.13
C PRO A 248 29.01 -7.00 -6.90
N ALA A 249 28.07 -7.88 -7.27
CA ALA A 249 28.29 -8.85 -8.35
C ALA A 249 27.05 -8.88 -9.25
N SER A 250 27.17 -8.29 -10.44
CA SER A 250 26.22 -8.44 -11.55
C SER A 250 26.22 -9.88 -12.05
N PRO A 251 25.05 -10.48 -12.37
CA PRO A 251 25.03 -11.65 -13.24
C PRO A 251 25.11 -11.16 -14.70
N ALA A 252 26.19 -11.55 -15.37
CA ALA A 252 26.34 -11.40 -16.80
C ALA A 252 25.26 -12.23 -17.52
N MET A 253 24.25 -11.54 -18.08
CA MET A 253 23.34 -12.13 -19.06
C MET A 253 24.08 -12.33 -20.39
N ASP A 254 24.00 -13.56 -20.87
CA ASP A 254 24.58 -14.06 -22.11
C ASP A 254 24.11 -13.23 -23.33
N ARG A 255 25.08 -12.61 -24.03
CA ARG A 255 24.87 -11.79 -25.24
C ARG A 255 24.38 -12.61 -26.44
N ALA A 256 24.37 -13.94 -26.37
CA ALA A 256 23.77 -14.81 -27.39
C ALA A 256 22.22 -14.76 -27.38
N ALA A 257 21.59 -14.60 -26.20
CA ALA A 257 20.13 -14.56 -26.07
C ALA A 257 19.51 -13.25 -26.59
N LEU A 258 20.24 -12.12 -26.51
CA LEU A 258 19.79 -10.82 -27.00
C LEU A 258 19.85 -10.67 -28.53
N ARG A 259 20.64 -11.50 -29.24
CA ARG A 259 20.65 -11.51 -30.71
C ARG A 259 19.52 -12.32 -31.34
N ALA A 260 18.93 -13.27 -30.62
CA ALA A 260 17.83 -14.09 -31.12
C ALA A 260 16.44 -13.40 -31.04
N LEU A 261 16.30 -12.35 -30.22
CA LEU A 261 15.07 -11.55 -30.10
C LEU A 261 15.02 -10.34 -31.06
N ALA A 262 16.10 -10.05 -31.80
CA ALA A 262 16.22 -8.89 -32.67
C ALA A 262 16.06 -9.19 -34.18
N SER A 263 15.67 -10.41 -34.57
CA SER A 263 15.53 -10.82 -35.99
C SER A 263 14.10 -11.13 -36.44
N ALA A 264 13.07 -10.75 -35.69
CA ALA A 264 11.69 -10.84 -36.16
C ALA A 264 11.26 -9.49 -36.77
N GLY A 265 11.44 -9.36 -38.09
CA GLY A 265 10.90 -8.26 -38.89
C GLY A 265 9.37 -8.28 -39.01
N PRO A 266 8.75 -7.19 -39.50
CA PRO A 266 7.35 -6.86 -39.27
C PRO A 266 6.38 -7.64 -40.18
N LEU A 267 5.36 -8.26 -39.58
CA LEU A 267 4.23 -8.83 -40.30
C LEU A 267 3.17 -7.74 -40.58
N ALA A 268 3.17 -7.34 -41.86
CA ALA A 268 2.04 -7.05 -42.74
C ALA A 268 0.82 -6.26 -42.22
N ALA A 269 0.56 -5.18 -42.97
CA ALA A 269 -0.60 -4.31 -42.97
C ALA A 269 -1.97 -5.02 -43.02
N ALA A 270 -2.92 -4.52 -42.22
CA ALA A 270 -4.35 -4.74 -42.41
C ALA A 270 -5.04 -3.40 -42.74
N ALA A 271 -5.69 -3.38 -43.90
CA ALA A 271 -6.38 -2.27 -44.55
C ALA A 271 -7.71 -1.88 -43.86
N PRO A 272 -8.29 -0.69 -44.16
CA PRO A 272 -9.37 -0.10 -43.38
C PRO A 272 -10.76 -0.65 -43.73
N LEU A 273 -11.58 -0.89 -42.71
CA LEU A 273 -13.00 -1.26 -42.86
C LEU A 273 -13.82 -0.08 -43.40
N GLN A 274 -14.45 -0.32 -44.56
CA GLN A 274 -15.40 0.54 -45.24
C GLN A 274 -16.67 0.80 -44.40
N ARG A 275 -17.10 2.07 -44.40
CA ARG A 275 -18.45 2.49 -44.01
C ARG A 275 -19.44 2.15 -45.14
N PRO A 276 -20.64 1.64 -44.85
CA PRO A 276 -21.80 1.84 -45.72
C PRO A 276 -22.68 2.96 -45.17
N GLY A 277 -22.86 3.99 -45.99
CA GLY A 277 -23.87 5.01 -45.79
C GLY A 277 -25.26 4.57 -46.28
N ALA A 278 -26.27 5.16 -45.64
CA ALA A 278 -27.59 5.53 -46.16
C ALA A 278 -28.47 4.45 -46.85
N LEU A 279 -29.52 4.04 -46.12
CA LEU A 279 -30.83 3.83 -46.74
C LEU A 279 -31.93 4.48 -45.87
N ARG A 280 -32.77 5.26 -46.55
CA ARG A 280 -33.89 6.04 -46.04
C ARG A 280 -35.10 5.17 -45.67
N ALA A 281 -35.77 5.59 -44.59
CA ALA A 281 -37.22 5.71 -44.36
C ALA A 281 -38.18 4.55 -44.71
N ALA A 282 -38.86 4.03 -43.68
CA ALA A 282 -40.28 3.68 -43.73
C ALA A 282 -40.92 3.61 -42.31
N THR A 283 -41.81 4.56 -42.02
CA THR A 283 -43.11 4.40 -41.34
C THR A 283 -43.28 3.39 -40.17
N GLY A 284 -43.49 3.96 -38.98
CA GLY A 284 -44.68 3.71 -38.15
C GLY A 284 -44.88 2.33 -37.51
N VAL A 285 -44.44 2.18 -36.25
CA VAL A 285 -45.03 1.18 -35.34
C VAL A 285 -45.28 1.82 -33.97
N ARG A 286 -46.56 1.84 -33.59
CA ARG A 286 -47.11 2.35 -32.34
C ARG A 286 -46.62 1.51 -31.15
N ARG A 287 -46.25 2.18 -30.05
CA ARG A 287 -46.04 1.56 -28.73
C ARG A 287 -47.38 1.07 -28.16
N PRO A 288 -47.49 -0.16 -27.61
CA PRO A 288 -48.67 -0.56 -26.86
C PRO A 288 -48.64 0.04 -25.45
N ALA A 289 -49.78 0.62 -25.07
CA ALA A 289 -50.01 1.25 -23.77
C ALA A 289 -50.12 0.20 -22.65
N TYR A 290 -49.49 0.50 -21.51
CA TYR A 290 -49.63 -0.22 -20.24
C TYR A 290 -51.07 -0.06 -19.72
N ARG A 291 -51.76 -1.17 -19.49
CA ARG A 291 -53.12 -1.22 -18.93
C ARG A 291 -53.05 -1.83 -17.52
N PRO A 292 -53.48 -1.13 -16.46
CA PRO A 292 -53.50 -1.70 -15.11
C PRO A 292 -54.70 -2.65 -14.95
N GLY A 293 -54.46 -3.86 -14.45
CA GLY A 293 -55.50 -4.84 -14.10
C GLY A 293 -56.13 -4.54 -12.73
N PRO A 294 -57.38 -4.99 -12.48
CA PRO A 294 -58.17 -4.54 -11.33
C PRO A 294 -57.82 -5.29 -10.03
N ALA A 295 -58.00 -4.56 -8.92
CA ALA A 295 -57.92 -5.04 -7.55
C ALA A 295 -59.02 -6.08 -7.25
N ALA A 296 -58.64 -7.16 -6.55
CA ALA A 296 -59.56 -8.03 -5.84
C ALA A 296 -59.12 -8.12 -4.37
N HIS A 297 -60.04 -7.74 -3.49
CA HIS A 297 -59.96 -7.72 -2.03
C HIS A 297 -60.48 -9.07 -1.45
N PRO A 298 -60.46 -9.30 -0.13
CA PRO A 298 -59.75 -10.43 0.49
C PRO A 298 -60.67 -11.59 0.94
N LEU A 299 -60.07 -12.76 1.16
CA LEU A 299 -60.68 -13.81 1.99
C LEU A 299 -59.94 -13.90 3.33
N ASN A 300 -60.71 -13.61 4.37
CA ASN A 300 -60.41 -13.77 5.78
C ASN A 300 -60.51 -15.27 6.13
N THR A 301 -59.52 -15.83 6.82
CA THR A 301 -59.74 -17.05 7.60
C THR A 301 -58.90 -16.99 8.88
N THR A 302 -59.65 -16.78 9.95
CA THR A 302 -59.33 -16.95 11.37
C THR A 302 -58.49 -18.19 11.65
N ALA A 303 -57.38 -18.01 12.35
CA ALA A 303 -56.83 -18.99 13.28
C ALA A 303 -56.13 -18.25 14.41
N GLU A 304 -56.90 -17.98 15.45
CA GLU A 304 -56.39 -17.65 16.77
C GLU A 304 -55.50 -18.79 17.28
N ARG A 305 -54.29 -18.47 17.72
CA ARG A 305 -53.67 -19.19 18.83
C ARG A 305 -52.83 -18.24 19.67
N THR A 306 -53.53 -17.71 20.66
CA THR A 306 -53.04 -17.09 21.88
C THR A 306 -51.95 -17.95 22.52
N TYR A 307 -50.81 -17.35 22.83
CA TYR A 307 -49.88 -17.86 23.84
C TYR A 307 -49.50 -16.69 24.74
N HIS A 308 -49.97 -16.76 25.99
CA HIS A 308 -49.50 -16.05 27.16
C HIS A 308 -49.88 -16.92 28.37
N PRO A 309 -49.23 -16.75 29.54
CA PRO A 309 -48.11 -15.87 29.86
C PRO A 309 -46.74 -16.57 29.87
#